data_AF-A0A7L2WHH5-F1
#
_entry.id   AF-A0A7L2WHH5-F1
#
_cell.length_a   1.000
_cell.length_b   1.000
_cell.length_c   1.000
_cell.angle_alpha   90.00
_cell.angle_beta   90.00
_cell.angle_gamma   90.00
#
_symmetry.space_group_name_H-M   'P 1'
#
loop_
_entity.id
_entity.type
_entity.pdbx_description
1 polymer ?
#
loop_
_entity_poly.entity_id
_entity_poly.type
_entity_poly.pdbx_seq_one_letter_code
_entity_poly.pdbx_strand_id
1 'polypeptide(L)'
;WWFNATSGSCQSFVFGGCEGNANNFVTERECRESCVPGVAYCTVPRVTGPCRASFLRWYYSPANRTCRQFIYGGCRGNKNNYEHEEECLKRC
;
A
#
# COMPACT_ATOMS: atom_id res chain seq x y z
N TRP A 1 -7.64 -14.54 -9.27
CA TRP A 1 -7.25 -14.30 -7.86
C TRP A 1 -8.45 -13.79 -7.10
N TRP A 2 -8.61 -14.19 -5.85
CA TRP A 2 -9.67 -13.70 -4.96
C TRP A 2 -9.05 -13.37 -3.60
N PHE A 3 -9.62 -12.42 -2.89
CA PHE A 3 -9.25 -12.07 -1.53
C PHE A 3 -9.98 -12.95 -0.52
N ASN A 4 -9.22 -13.76 0.20
CA ASN A 4 -9.71 -14.55 1.31
C ASN A 4 -9.63 -13.71 2.59
N ALA A 5 -10.79 -13.26 3.07
CA ALA A 5 -10.88 -12.42 4.27
C ALA A 5 -10.54 -13.18 5.57
N THR A 6 -10.68 -14.50 5.60
CA THR A 6 -10.31 -15.33 6.76
C THR A 6 -8.79 -15.39 6.93
N SER A 7 -8.05 -15.55 5.84
CA SER A 7 -6.58 -15.55 5.86
C SER A 7 -5.96 -14.18 5.63
N GLY A 8 -6.77 -13.16 5.32
CA GLY A 8 -6.32 -11.81 4.99
C GLY A 8 -5.41 -11.75 3.74
N SER A 9 -5.59 -12.66 2.79
CA SER A 9 -4.63 -12.84 1.69
C SER A 9 -5.28 -13.16 0.35
N CYS A 10 -4.60 -12.77 -0.73
CA CYS A 10 -5.02 -13.08 -2.10
C CYS A 10 -4.60 -14.49 -2.49
N GLN A 11 -5.55 -15.29 -2.97
CA GLN A 11 -5.35 -16.69 -3.36
C GLN A 11 -5.78 -16.90 -4.81
N SER A 12 -5.15 -17.84 -5.50
CA SER A 12 -5.56 -18.27 -6.84
C SER A 12 -6.78 -19.18 -6.76
N PHE A 13 -7.66 -19.11 -7.76
CA PHE A 13 -8.78 -20.02 -7.93
C PHE A 13 -9.06 -20.19 -9.43
N VAL A 14 -9.78 -21.25 -9.80
CA VAL A 14 -10.24 -21.47 -11.18
C VAL A 14 -11.60 -20.79 -11.35
N PHE A 15 -11.66 -19.81 -12.26
CA PHE A 15 -12.90 -19.15 -12.62
C PHE A 15 -13.45 -19.73 -13.93
N GLY A 16 -14.72 -20.16 -13.92
CA GLY A 16 -15.38 -20.80 -15.06
C GLY A 16 -15.67 -19.87 -16.25
N GLY A 17 -15.49 -18.55 -16.10
CA GLY A 17 -15.58 -17.57 -17.20
C GLY A 17 -16.83 -16.70 -17.22
N CYS A 18 -17.87 -17.00 -16.43
CA CYS A 18 -19.09 -16.20 -16.33
C CYS A 18 -19.67 -16.18 -14.90
N GLU A 19 -20.65 -15.31 -14.65
CA GLU A 19 -21.41 -15.22 -13.38
C GLU A 19 -20.55 -15.07 -12.12
N GLY A 20 -19.44 -14.33 -12.23
CA GLY A 20 -18.57 -14.01 -11.09
C GLY A 20 -19.11 -12.88 -10.22
N ASN A 21 -18.32 -12.52 -9.21
CA ASN A 21 -18.52 -11.32 -8.39
C ASN A 21 -17.26 -10.44 -8.40
N ALA A 22 -17.30 -9.31 -7.70
CA ALA A 22 -16.19 -8.34 -7.65
C ALA A 22 -14.91 -8.87 -6.99
N ASN A 23 -14.96 -9.97 -6.24
CA ASN A 23 -13.80 -10.60 -5.62
C ASN A 23 -13.09 -11.56 -6.60
N ASN A 24 -12.81 -11.07 -7.81
CA ASN A 24 -12.19 -11.81 -8.89
C ASN A 24 -11.26 -10.89 -9.69
N PHE A 25 -9.96 -11.12 -9.56
CA PHE A 25 -8.88 -10.29 -10.10
C PHE A 25 -7.98 -11.10 -11.02
N VAL A 26 -7.47 -10.48 -12.07
CA VAL A 26 -6.64 -11.17 -13.07
C VAL A 26 -5.26 -11.50 -12.48
N THR A 27 -4.70 -10.62 -11.65
CA THR A 27 -3.37 -10.79 -11.06
C THR A 27 -3.39 -10.74 -9.52
N GLU A 28 -2.39 -11.35 -8.89
CA GLU A 28 -2.23 -11.26 -7.42
C GLU A 28 -2.10 -9.80 -6.99
N ARG A 29 -1.31 -9.01 -7.71
CA ARG A 29 -1.05 -7.60 -7.40
C ARG A 29 -2.34 -6.80 -7.37
N GLU A 30 -3.19 -6.95 -8.40
CA GLU A 30 -4.47 -6.26 -8.48
C GLU A 30 -5.40 -6.60 -7.30
N CYS A 31 -5.47 -7.89 -6.93
CA CYS A 31 -6.19 -8.33 -5.75
C CYS A 31 -5.62 -7.69 -4.47
N ARG A 32 -4.29 -7.68 -4.33
CA ARG A 32 -3.63 -7.13 -3.13
C ARG A 32 -3.83 -5.63 -3.00
N GLU A 33 -3.68 -4.89 -4.09
CA GLU A 33 -3.91 -3.44 -4.12
C GLU A 33 -5.38 -3.10 -3.83
N SER A 34 -6.33 -3.94 -4.24
CA SER A 34 -7.76 -3.71 -4.05
C SER A 34 -8.25 -4.10 -2.65
N CYS A 35 -7.74 -5.20 -2.08
CA CYS A 35 -8.34 -5.82 -0.90
C CYS A 35 -7.43 -5.95 0.32
N VAL A 36 -6.10 -5.95 0.15
CA VAL A 36 -5.18 -6.07 1.29
C VAL A 36 -4.93 -4.67 1.88
N PRO A 37 -5.34 -4.41 3.13
CA PRO A 37 -5.12 -3.12 3.77
C PRO A 37 -3.63 -2.76 3.81
N GLY A 38 -3.30 -1.51 3.52
CA GLY A 38 -1.91 -1.01 3.57
C GLY A 38 -1.13 -1.16 2.27
N VAL A 39 -1.32 -2.25 1.50
CA VAL A 39 -0.50 -2.53 0.29
C VAL A 39 -0.55 -1.39 -0.72
N ALA A 40 -1.72 -0.83 -1.00
CA ALA A 40 -1.87 0.28 -1.94
C ALA A 40 -1.12 1.55 -1.51
N TYR A 41 -0.88 1.74 -0.21
CA TYR A 41 -0.14 2.90 0.31
C TYR A 41 1.35 2.65 0.32
N CYS A 42 1.78 1.41 0.58
CA CYS A 42 3.19 1.09 0.76
C CYS A 42 3.96 0.99 -0.55
N THR A 43 3.25 0.85 -1.67
CA THR A 43 3.85 0.77 -3.01
C THR A 43 3.96 2.13 -3.72
N VAL A 44 3.25 3.17 -3.25
CA VAL A 44 3.33 4.50 -3.88
C VAL A 44 4.60 5.26 -3.46
N PRO A 45 5.21 6.08 -4.33
CA PRO A 45 6.41 6.84 -4.00
C PRO A 45 6.19 7.83 -2.84
N ARG A 46 7.25 8.20 -2.13
CA ARG A 46 7.21 9.34 -1.19
C ARG A 46 6.90 10.64 -1.91
N VAL A 47 6.15 11.54 -1.27
CA VAL A 47 5.79 12.86 -1.82
C VAL A 47 6.10 13.96 -0.81
N THR A 48 7.08 14.82 -1.14
CA THR A 48 7.38 16.02 -0.35
C THR A 48 6.26 17.04 -0.40
N GLY A 49 5.58 17.18 -1.55
CA GLY A 49 4.51 18.17 -1.73
C GLY A 49 5.06 19.59 -1.97
N PRO A 50 4.19 20.57 -2.27
CA PRO A 50 4.61 21.91 -2.70
C PRO A 50 4.88 22.89 -1.54
N CYS A 51 4.42 22.59 -0.32
CA CYS A 51 4.69 23.42 0.84
C CYS A 51 6.17 23.32 1.26
N ARG A 52 6.66 24.33 1.99
CA ARG A 52 8.10 24.52 2.28
C ARG A 52 8.49 24.28 3.75
N ALA A 53 7.60 23.69 4.55
CA ALA A 53 7.97 23.25 5.89
C ALA A 53 8.93 22.03 5.79
N SER A 54 9.60 21.71 6.89
CA SER A 54 10.53 20.57 6.94
C SER A 54 10.11 19.61 8.04
N PHE A 55 9.23 18.68 7.70
CA PHE A 55 8.83 17.61 8.61
C PHE A 55 9.58 16.33 8.25
N LEU A 56 10.37 15.81 9.19
CA LEU A 56 10.96 14.48 9.05
C LEU A 56 9.84 13.43 9.19
N ARG A 57 9.68 12.59 8.17
CA ARG A 57 8.63 11.57 8.09
C ARG A 57 9.19 10.26 7.57
N TRP A 58 8.44 9.20 7.76
CA TRP A 58 8.77 7.86 7.31
C TRP A 58 7.89 7.45 6.13
N TYR A 59 8.48 6.72 5.18
CA TYR A 59 7.76 6.10 4.07
C TYR A 59 8.31 4.68 3.87
N TYR A 60 7.46 3.76 3.44
CA TYR A 60 7.90 2.42 3.07
C TYR A 60 8.56 2.45 1.69
N SER A 61 9.74 1.85 1.58
CA SER A 61 10.49 1.75 0.35
C SER A 61 10.51 0.29 -0.14
N PRO A 62 9.69 -0.10 -1.14
CA PRO A 62 9.67 -1.47 -1.67
C PRO A 62 11.05 -1.95 -2.15
N ALA A 63 11.85 -1.05 -2.72
CA ALA A 63 13.21 -1.35 -3.16
C ALA A 63 14.16 -1.78 -2.03
N ASN A 64 13.97 -1.25 -0.81
CA ASN A 64 14.79 -1.57 0.36
C ASN A 64 14.07 -2.54 1.31
N ARG A 65 12.80 -2.86 1.05
CA ARG A 65 11.92 -3.64 1.91
C ARG A 65 11.89 -3.15 3.36
N THR A 66 11.97 -1.84 3.56
CA THR A 66 11.97 -1.21 4.88
C THR A 66 11.48 0.23 4.81
N CYS A 67 11.15 0.79 5.97
CA CYS A 67 10.79 2.18 6.15
C CYS A 67 12.04 3.07 6.13
N ARG A 68 11.96 4.20 5.44
CA ARG A 68 13.06 5.17 5.33
C ARG A 68 12.53 6.57 5.60
N GLN A 69 13.43 7.44 6.03
CA GLN A 69 13.11 8.83 6.29
C GLN A 69 13.06 9.66 4.99
N PHE A 70 12.22 10.68 4.99
CA PHE A 70 12.18 11.73 3.99
C PHE A 70 11.66 13.05 4.58
N ILE A 71 11.84 14.14 3.84
CA ILE A 71 11.27 15.45 4.21
C ILE A 71 9.91 15.63 3.54
N TYR A 72 8.89 15.84 4.36
CA TYR A 72 7.55 16.25 3.95
C TYR A 72 7.39 17.77 4.12
N GLY A 73 6.94 18.41 3.04
CA GLY A 73 6.72 19.85 2.94
C GLY A 73 5.55 20.39 3.76
N GLY A 74 4.69 19.51 4.28
CA GLY A 74 3.56 19.86 5.14
C GLY A 74 2.19 19.87 4.45
N CYS A 75 2.11 19.75 3.13
CA CYS A 75 0.83 19.68 2.42
C CYS A 75 0.89 18.81 1.16
N ARG A 76 -0.29 18.32 0.73
CA ARG A 76 -0.51 17.58 -0.53
C ARG A 76 0.45 16.39 -0.74
N GLY A 77 0.74 15.64 0.33
CA GLY A 77 1.39 14.33 0.25
C GLY A 77 0.42 13.20 -0.15
N ASN A 78 0.89 11.96 -0.09
CA ASN A 78 0.05 10.76 -0.21
C ASN A 78 0.05 9.97 1.12
N LYS A 79 -0.51 8.75 1.10
CA LYS A 79 -0.66 7.90 2.30
C LYS A 79 0.61 7.15 2.71
N ASN A 80 1.68 7.17 1.89
CA ASN A 80 2.99 6.66 2.27
C ASN A 80 3.79 7.73 3.04
N ASN A 81 3.26 8.13 4.19
CA ASN A 81 3.78 9.23 5.00
C ASN A 81 3.34 9.00 6.45
N TYR A 82 4.30 8.62 7.30
CA TYR A 82 4.08 8.23 8.69
C TYR A 82 4.96 9.09 9.61
N GLU A 83 4.50 9.34 10.83
CA GLU A 83 5.26 10.15 11.79
C GLU A 83 6.34 9.34 12.49
N HIS A 84 6.10 8.03 12.68
CA HIS A 84 6.98 7.10 13.36
C HIS A 84 7.35 5.92 12.47
N GLU A 85 8.55 5.36 12.68
CA GLU A 85 9.03 4.20 11.93
C GLU A 85 8.16 2.96 12.22
N GLU A 86 7.76 2.78 13.47
CA GLU A 86 6.95 1.65 13.93
C GLU A 86 5.57 1.67 13.28
N GLU A 87 4.98 2.85 13.07
CA GLU A 87 3.72 3.00 12.36
C GLU A 87 3.85 2.57 10.90
N CYS A 88 4.95 2.97 10.26
CA CYS A 88 5.25 2.60 8.88
C CYS A 88 5.45 1.07 8.75
N LEU A 89 6.26 0.47 9.61
CA LEU A 89 6.54 -0.98 9.60
C LEU A 89 5.31 -1.81 9.91
N LYS A 90 4.45 -1.33 10.83
CA LYS A 90 3.18 -2.01 11.16
C LYS A 90 2.18 -1.97 10.00
N ARG A 91 2.24 -0.95 9.15
CA ARG A 91 1.28 -0.74 8.05
C ARG A 91 1.69 -1.35 6.71
N CYS A 92 2.96 -1.77 6.49
CA CYS A 92 3.50 -1.99 5.14
C CYS A 92 4.20 -3.32 4.77
#